data_AF-A0A0J8VA09-F1
#
_entry.id   AF-A0A0J8VA09-F1
#
_cell.length_a   1.000
_cell.length_b   1.000
_cell.length_c   1.000
_cell.angle_alpha   90.00
_cell.angle_beta   90.00
_cell.angle_gamma   90.00
#
_symmetry.space_group_name_H-M   'P 1'
#
loop_
_entity.id
_entity.type
_entity.pdbx_description
1 polymer ?
#
loop_
_entity_poly.entity_id
_entity_poly.type
_entity_poly.pdbx_seq_one_letter_code
_entity_poly.pdbx_strand_id
1 'polypeptide(L)'
;MMKVIVAAGMILWLAACTSPYESGLTEEKNWQALGAYHGEQGYRELNEKRLVDLGALSETEYEEYRAGYLKGRFDYCSGRQSVATVVNADYLNECTSESSSYGLTGRGY
;
A
#
# COMPACT_ATOMS: atom_id res chain seq x y z
N MET A 1 -15.72 3.55 48.11
CA MET A 1 -14.51 3.56 47.24
C MET A 1 -14.52 2.28 46.40
N MET A 2 -15.25 2.24 45.27
CA MET A 2 -15.33 1.06 44.39
C MET A 2 -15.83 1.42 42.97
N LYS A 3 -15.65 2.68 42.54
CA LYS A 3 -16.18 3.19 41.25
C LYS A 3 -15.11 3.56 40.23
N VAL A 4 -13.82 3.54 40.63
CA VAL A 4 -12.72 4.07 39.80
C VAL A 4 -11.99 2.97 39.00
N ILE A 5 -12.23 1.70 39.30
CA ILE A 5 -11.44 0.59 38.73
C ILE A 5 -11.93 0.17 37.33
N VAL A 6 -13.16 0.54 36.94
CA VAL A 6 -13.75 0.09 35.65
C VAL A 6 -13.21 0.88 34.43
N ALA A 7 -12.52 2.01 34.64
CA ALA A 7 -12.09 2.88 33.54
C ALA A 7 -10.70 2.55 32.94
N ALA A 8 -9.93 1.65 33.54
CA ALA A 8 -8.52 1.43 33.17
C ALA A 8 -8.28 0.31 32.13
N GLY A 9 -9.32 -0.45 31.75
CA GLY A 9 -9.16 -1.65 30.90
C GLY A 9 -9.29 -1.46 29.40
N MET A 10 -9.71 -0.28 28.92
CA MET A 10 -10.16 -0.11 27.52
C MET A 10 -9.14 0.56 26.58
N ILE A 11 -7.90 0.81 27.03
CA ILE A 11 -6.91 1.62 26.28
C ILE A 11 -5.93 0.75 25.44
N LEU A 12 -5.92 -0.58 25.59
CA LEU A 12 -4.86 -1.43 25.02
C LEU A 12 -5.16 -2.10 23.66
N TRP A 13 -6.25 -1.74 22.97
CA TRP A 13 -6.68 -2.42 21.73
C TRP A 13 -6.45 -1.63 20.43
N LEU A 14 -5.57 -0.62 20.43
CA LEU A 14 -5.10 0.03 19.21
C LEU A 14 -3.78 -0.57 18.73
N ALA A 15 -3.66 -1.90 18.74
CA ALA A 15 -2.61 -2.55 17.98
C ALA A 15 -2.82 -2.17 16.51
N ALA A 16 -1.93 -1.33 15.99
CA ALA A 16 -1.99 -0.80 14.64
C ALA A 16 -2.16 -1.96 13.66
N CYS A 17 -3.14 -1.88 12.76
CA CYS A 17 -3.38 -2.84 11.70
C CYS A 17 -2.28 -2.75 10.61
N THR A 18 -1.00 -2.90 10.99
CA THR A 18 0.10 -2.98 10.03
C THR A 18 0.29 -4.45 9.67
N SER A 19 0.32 -4.77 8.38
CA SER A 19 0.63 -6.12 7.93
C SER A 19 2.05 -6.50 8.40
N PRO A 20 2.26 -7.67 9.03
CA PRO A 20 3.61 -8.13 9.39
C PRO A 20 4.56 -8.19 8.19
N TYR A 21 4.01 -8.40 6.99
CA TYR A 21 4.77 -8.43 5.74
C TYR A 21 5.32 -7.05 5.35
N GLU A 22 4.47 -6.00 5.42
CA GLU A 22 4.89 -4.62 5.13
C GLU A 22 5.95 -4.14 6.12
N SER A 23 5.79 -4.49 7.40
CA SER A 23 6.78 -4.17 8.43
C SER A 23 8.14 -4.80 8.13
N GLY A 24 8.17 -6.08 7.73
CA GLY A 24 9.41 -6.76 7.35
C GLY A 24 10.11 -6.09 6.16
N LEU A 25 9.35 -5.75 5.12
CA LEU A 25 9.90 -5.04 3.95
C LEU A 25 10.48 -3.66 4.30
N THR A 26 9.84 -2.95 5.23
CA THR A 26 10.29 -1.64 5.72
C THR A 26 11.56 -1.76 6.56
N GLU A 27 11.63 -2.75 7.46
CA GLU A 27 12.82 -3.05 8.27
C GLU A 27 14.03 -3.44 7.42
N GLU A 28 13.79 -4.21 6.35
CA GLU A 28 14.81 -4.61 5.37
C GLU A 28 15.16 -3.50 4.37
N LYS A 29 14.47 -2.35 4.41
CA LYS A 29 14.58 -1.25 3.43
C LYS A 29 14.34 -1.70 1.98
N ASN A 30 13.50 -2.71 1.79
CA ASN A 30 13.16 -3.22 0.47
C ASN A 30 12.00 -2.42 -0.15
N TRP A 31 12.30 -1.15 -0.46
CA TRP A 31 11.32 -0.17 -0.92
C TRP A 31 10.64 -0.59 -2.22
N GLN A 32 11.40 -1.19 -3.14
CA GLN A 32 10.84 -1.71 -4.39
C GLN A 32 9.81 -2.81 -4.16
N ALA A 33 10.07 -3.77 -3.27
CA ALA A 33 9.11 -4.82 -2.95
C ALA A 33 7.89 -4.28 -2.20
N LEU A 34 8.09 -3.31 -1.29
CA LEU A 34 7.00 -2.64 -0.59
C LEU A 34 6.08 -1.91 -1.56
N GLY A 35 6.68 -1.18 -2.51
CA GLY A 35 5.97 -0.53 -3.61
C GLY A 35 5.15 -1.52 -4.42
N ALA A 36 5.79 -2.59 -4.91
CA ALA A 36 5.13 -3.63 -5.69
C ALA A 36 3.92 -4.19 -4.93
N TYR A 37 4.11 -4.62 -3.68
CA TYR A 37 3.02 -5.10 -2.83
C TYR A 37 1.88 -4.07 -2.70
N HIS A 38 2.17 -2.79 -2.46
CA HIS A 38 1.14 -1.76 -2.40
C HIS A 38 0.35 -1.63 -3.70
N GLY A 39 1.02 -1.66 -4.85
CA GLY A 39 0.35 -1.61 -6.15
C GLY A 39 -0.49 -2.85 -6.44
N GLU A 40 0.05 -4.01 -6.12
CA GLU A 40 -0.57 -5.33 -6.31
C GLU A 40 -1.80 -5.56 -5.43
N GLN A 41 -1.86 -4.92 -4.27
CA GLN A 41 -3.00 -5.02 -3.34
C GLN A 41 -4.02 -3.87 -3.52
N GLY A 42 -3.72 -2.89 -4.38
CA GLY A 42 -4.60 -1.75 -4.63
C GLY A 42 -4.58 -0.68 -3.54
N TYR A 43 -3.47 -0.53 -2.82
CA TYR A 43 -3.25 0.62 -1.94
C TYR A 43 -2.97 1.87 -2.76
N ARG A 44 -3.26 3.05 -2.22
CA ARG A 44 -2.77 4.31 -2.82
C ARG A 44 -1.25 4.40 -2.66
N GLU A 45 -0.62 5.02 -3.65
CA GLU A 45 0.81 5.36 -3.60
C GLU A 45 1.11 6.17 -2.34
N LEU A 46 2.15 5.77 -1.61
CA LEU A 46 2.67 6.57 -0.51
C LEU A 46 3.40 7.78 -1.08
N ASN A 47 3.11 8.96 -0.53
CA ASN A 47 3.90 10.14 -0.84
C ASN A 47 5.24 10.12 -0.09
N GLU A 48 6.16 10.96 -0.54
CA GLU A 48 7.51 11.09 0.02
C GLU A 48 7.49 11.25 1.55
N LYS A 49 6.63 12.13 2.08
CA LYS A 49 6.49 12.34 3.53
C LYS A 49 6.18 11.04 4.28
N ARG A 50 5.27 10.21 3.75
CA ARG A 50 4.94 8.92 4.38
C ARG A 50 6.07 7.93 4.30
N LEU A 51 6.83 7.91 3.22
CA LEU A 51 8.00 7.04 3.10
C LEU A 51 9.12 7.47 4.05
N VAL A 52 9.30 8.77 4.26
CA VAL A 52 10.19 9.32 5.30
C VAL A 52 9.74 8.90 6.70
N ASP A 53 8.45 8.98 7.00
CA ASP A 53 7.90 8.49 8.28
C ASP A 53 8.19 6.99 8.51
N LEU A 54 8.32 6.21 7.43
CA LEU A 54 8.66 4.78 7.45
C LEU A 54 10.17 4.49 7.42
N GLY A 55 11.01 5.50 7.20
CA GLY A 55 12.46 5.38 7.24
C GLY A 55 13.18 5.41 5.89
N ALA A 56 12.52 5.77 4.79
CA ALA A 56 13.18 6.09 3.52
C ALA A 56 13.84 7.48 3.65
N LEU A 57 15.14 7.58 3.43
CA LEU A 57 15.92 8.79 3.70
C LEU A 57 16.55 9.41 2.45
N SER A 58 16.40 8.77 1.29
CA SER A 58 16.98 9.22 0.03
C SER A 58 15.99 9.23 -1.12
N GLU A 59 16.28 10.06 -2.12
CA GLU A 59 15.53 10.12 -3.38
C GLU A 59 15.56 8.77 -4.12
N THR A 60 16.68 8.04 -4.04
CA THR A 60 16.79 6.68 -4.61
C THR A 60 15.76 5.73 -4.01
N GLU A 61 15.62 5.70 -2.69
CA GLU A 61 14.65 4.83 -1.99
C GLU A 61 13.20 5.20 -2.35
N TYR A 62 12.93 6.50 -2.54
CA TYR A 62 11.64 6.96 -3.04
C TYR A 62 11.36 6.47 -4.47
N GLU A 63 12.32 6.60 -5.38
CA GLU A 63 12.15 6.15 -6.77
C GLU A 63 12.10 4.62 -6.88
N GLU A 64 12.80 3.88 -6.02
CA GLU A 64 12.69 2.42 -5.91
C GLU A 64 11.27 2.01 -5.50
N TYR A 65 10.71 2.63 -4.46
CA TYR A 65 9.34 2.44 -4.05
C TYR A 65 8.36 2.71 -5.19
N ARG A 66 8.50 3.87 -5.83
CA ARG A 66 7.63 4.31 -6.92
C ARG A 66 7.69 3.37 -8.11
N ALA A 67 8.88 2.94 -8.51
CA ALA A 67 9.06 1.97 -9.59
C ALA A 67 8.37 0.63 -9.28
N GLY A 68 8.52 0.13 -8.05
CA GLY A 68 7.82 -1.06 -7.56
C GLY A 68 6.31 -0.88 -7.63
N TYR A 69 5.79 0.22 -7.09
CA TYR A 69 4.37 0.54 -7.05
C TYR A 69 3.73 0.57 -8.43
N LEU A 70 4.35 1.24 -9.40
CA LEU A 70 3.82 1.32 -10.75
C LEU A 70 3.80 -0.04 -11.45
N LYS A 71 4.78 -0.91 -11.18
CA LYS A 71 4.79 -2.28 -11.68
C LYS A 71 3.65 -3.10 -11.05
N GLY A 72 3.53 -3.10 -9.72
CA GLY A 72 2.48 -3.83 -9.02
C GLY A 72 1.08 -3.38 -9.42
N ARG A 73 0.90 -2.06 -9.63
CA ARG A 73 -0.32 -1.48 -10.17
C ARG A 73 -0.65 -2.00 -11.57
N PHE A 74 0.34 -2.10 -12.44
CA PHE A 74 0.14 -2.67 -13.77
C PHE A 74 -0.31 -4.14 -13.69
N ASP A 75 0.29 -4.93 -12.81
CA ASP A 75 -0.07 -6.34 -12.62
C ASP A 75 -1.49 -6.48 -12.02
N TYR A 76 -1.87 -5.61 -11.08
CA TYR A 76 -3.24 -5.48 -10.58
C TYR A 76 -4.22 -5.14 -11.72
N CYS A 77 -3.97 -4.04 -12.43
CA CYS A 77 -4.89 -3.55 -13.45
C CYS A 77 -5.03 -4.55 -14.61
N SER A 78 -3.97 -5.30 -14.95
CA SER A 78 -3.98 -6.34 -15.99
C SER A 78 -4.63 -7.66 -15.59
N GLY A 79 -5.11 -7.78 -14.35
CA GLY A 79 -5.73 -9.00 -13.85
C GLY A 79 -4.74 -10.16 -13.71
N ARG A 80 -3.43 -9.89 -13.71
CA ARG A 80 -2.38 -10.90 -13.47
C ARG A 80 -2.32 -11.32 -12.00
N GLN A 81 -2.99 -10.57 -11.14
CA GLN A 81 -3.09 -10.84 -9.71
C GLN A 81 -4.53 -10.80 -9.23
N SER A 82 -4.96 -11.86 -8.56
CA SER A 82 -6.27 -11.91 -7.90
C SER A 82 -6.12 -11.41 -6.47
N VAL A 83 -6.67 -10.24 -6.17
CA VAL A 83 -6.84 -9.76 -4.80
C VAL A 83 -8.19 -10.21 -4.25
N ALA A 84 -8.20 -10.84 -3.08
CA ALA A 84 -9.43 -11.31 -2.44
C ALA A 84 -10.30 -10.15 -1.91
N THR A 85 -9.66 -9.02 -1.60
CA THR A 85 -10.33 -7.84 -1.05
C THR A 85 -9.81 -6.61 -1.78
N VAL A 86 -10.72 -5.81 -2.32
CA VAL A 86 -10.38 -4.50 -2.89
C VAL A 86 -10.14 -3.53 -1.73
N VAL A 87 -8.88 -3.19 -1.48
CA VAL A 87 -8.48 -2.28 -0.38
C VAL A 87 -8.98 -0.85 -0.66
N ASN A 88 -9.05 -0.46 -1.94
CA ASN A 88 -9.55 0.84 -2.35
C ASN A 88 -10.36 0.73 -3.66
N ALA A 89 -11.65 1.03 -3.60
CA ALA A 89 -12.54 0.97 -4.78
C ALA A 89 -12.16 1.99 -5.88
N ASP A 90 -11.60 3.14 -5.51
CA ASP A 90 -11.11 4.13 -6.48
C ASP A 90 -9.96 3.57 -7.32
N TYR A 91 -9.18 2.64 -6.76
CA TYR A 91 -8.06 2.01 -7.45
C TYR A 91 -8.51 1.27 -8.71
N LEU A 92 -9.67 0.61 -8.63
CA LEU A 92 -10.28 -0.09 -9.76
C LEU A 92 -10.80 0.88 -10.83
N ASN A 93 -11.33 2.03 -10.40
CA ASN A 93 -11.77 3.10 -11.31
C ASN A 93 -10.59 3.66 -12.10
N GLU A 94 -9.41 3.78 -11.48
CA GLU A 94 -8.20 4.22 -12.16
C GLU A 94 -7.58 3.17 -13.09
N CYS A 95 -7.97 1.89 -13.02
CA CYS A 95 -7.56 0.86 -13.99
C CYS A 95 -8.47 0.83 -15.23
N THR A 96 -9.71 1.31 -15.10
CA THR A 96 -10.74 1.25 -16.15
C THR A 96 -10.92 2.58 -16.88
N SER A 97 -10.36 3.68 -16.36
CA SER A 97 -10.42 4.99 -17.01
C SER A 97 -9.49 5.07 -18.23
N GLU A 98 -10.01 5.64 -19.33
CA GLU A 98 -9.25 5.80 -20.60
C GLU A 98 -8.04 6.73 -20.49
N SER A 99 -8.00 7.59 -19.46
CA SER A 99 -6.89 8.49 -19.18
C SER A 99 -5.77 7.86 -18.36
N SER A 100 -5.93 6.64 -17.87
CA SER A 100 -4.90 5.99 -17.07
C SER A 100 -3.80 5.42 -17.95
N SER A 101 -2.55 5.72 -17.61
CA SER A 101 -1.36 5.12 -18.23
C SER A 101 -1.27 3.59 -18.04
N TYR A 102 -2.16 3.03 -17.22
CA TYR A 102 -2.28 1.62 -16.87
C TYR A 102 -3.61 0.99 -17.33
N GLY A 103 -4.43 1.75 -18.07
CA GLY A 103 -5.75 1.33 -18.50
C GLY A 103 -5.72 0.17 -19.48
N LEU A 104 -6.54 -0.85 -19.24
CA LEU A 104 -6.63 -2.03 -20.13
C LEU A 104 -7.39 -1.78 -21.42
N THR A 105 -8.16 -0.69 -21.51
CA THR A 105 -9.02 -0.38 -22.66
C THR A 105 -8.25 0.02 -23.93
N GLY A 106 -6.94 0.28 -23.84
CA GLY A 106 -6.10 0.69 -24.99
C GLY A 106 -5.08 -0.33 -25.48
N ARG A 107 -4.94 -1.50 -24.85
CA ARG A 107 -3.92 -2.50 -25.20
C ARG A 107 -4.60 -3.83 -25.46
N GLY A 108 -5.11 -4.00 -26.69
CA GLY A 108 -5.73 -5.23 -27.15
C GLY A 108 -4.90 -6.46 -26.79
N TYR A 109 -5.43 -7.25 -25.86
CA TYR A 109 -5.06 -8.63 -25.58
C TYR A 109 -6.33 -9.46 -25.75
#